data_AF-A0A6M0FGF6-F1
#
_entry.id   AF-A0A6M0FGF6-F1
#
_cell.length_a   1.000
_cell.length_b   1.000
_cell.length_c   1.000
_cell.angle_alpha   90.00
_cell.angle_beta   90.00
_cell.angle_gamma   90.00
#
_symmetry.space_group_name_H-M   'P 1'
#
loop_
_entity.id
_entity.type
_entity.pdbx_description
1 polymer ?
#
loop_
_entity_poly.entity_id
_entity_poly.type
_entity_poly.pdbx_seq_one_letter_code
_entity_poly.pdbx_strand_id
1 'polypeptide(L)' 'MKNIEKYIEITAQLINLQLQPEHLPGVVENLEKITAIAQLVIDFPLPPEIEPAPKFDPEKLEN' A
#
# COMPACT_ATOMS: atom_id res chain seq x y z
N MET A 1 -7.56 10.57 0.25
CA MET A 1 -8.35 9.64 1.09
C MET A 1 -9.31 10.45 1.96
N LYS A 2 -10.60 10.11 2.07
CA LYS A 2 -11.59 10.96 2.76
C LYS A 2 -11.49 10.93 4.30
N ASN A 3 -10.88 9.89 4.89
CA ASN A 3 -10.62 9.78 6.33
C ASN A 3 -9.43 8.84 6.58
N ILE A 4 -8.23 9.38 6.77
CA ILE A 4 -6.99 8.61 6.88
C ILE A 4 -6.83 7.93 8.25
N GLU A 5 -7.21 8.61 9.33
CA GLU A 5 -7.19 8.05 10.68
C GLU A 5 -8.09 6.82 10.77
N LYS A 6 -9.32 6.92 10.24
CA LYS A 6 -10.25 5.79 10.27
C LYS A 6 -9.76 4.61 9.44
N TYR A 7 -9.12 4.89 8.30
CA TYR A 7 -8.47 3.86 7.50
C TYR A 7 -7.38 3.16 8.30
N ILE A 8 -6.48 3.91 8.95
CA ILE A 8 -5.40 3.37 9.78
C ILE A 8 -5.95 2.50 10.92
N GLU A 9 -6.96 2.97 11.64
CA GLU A 9 -7.59 2.20 12.72
C GLU A 9 -8.13 0.84 12.24
N ILE A 10 -8.87 0.82 11.13
CA ILE A 10 -9.49 -0.41 10.60
C ILE A 10 -8.41 -1.33 10.02
N THR A 11 -7.45 -0.78 9.28
CA THR A 11 -6.37 -1.57 8.67
C THR A 11 -5.48 -2.20 9.75
N ALA A 12 -5.14 -1.46 10.81
CA ALA A 12 -4.37 -2.00 11.93
C ALA A 12 -5.09 -3.20 12.58
N GLN A 13 -6.40 -3.10 12.79
CA GLN A 13 -7.21 -4.21 13.29
C GLN A 13 -7.22 -5.40 12.31
N LEU A 14 -7.40 -5.14 11.01
CA LEU A 14 -7.47 -6.18 9.99
C LEU A 14 -6.20 -7.02 9.89
N ILE A 15 -5.02 -6.41 10.08
CA ILE A 15 -3.73 -7.09 10.04
C ILE A 15 -3.23 -7.52 11.43
N ASN A 16 -4.07 -7.44 12.46
CA ASN A 16 -3.73 -7.72 13.86
C ASN A 16 -2.52 -6.93 14.38
N LEU A 17 -2.33 -5.70 13.89
CA LEU A 17 -1.32 -4.78 14.38
C LEU A 17 -1.85 -4.02 15.60
N GLN A 18 -1.22 -4.23 16.75
CA GLN A 18 -1.49 -3.45 17.96
C GLN A 18 -0.85 -2.06 17.86
N LEU A 19 -1.55 -1.12 17.24
CA LEU A 19 -1.10 0.26 17.12
C LEU A 19 -1.34 1.01 18.43
N GLN A 20 -0.26 1.34 19.15
CA GLN A 20 -0.36 2.13 20.37
C GLN A 20 -0.76 3.59 20.05
N PRO A 21 -1.56 4.25 20.91
CA PRO A 21 -2.02 5.61 20.66
C PRO A 21 -0.89 6.62 20.42
N GLU A 22 0.27 6.47 21.08
CA GLU A 22 1.42 7.35 20.87
C GLU A 22 2.01 7.30 19.46
N HIS A 23 1.76 6.24 18.70
CA HIS A 23 2.28 6.07 17.35
C HIS A 23 1.31 6.57 16.27
N LEU A 24 0.02 6.71 16.58
CA LEU A 24 -1.00 7.07 15.61
C LEU A 24 -0.68 8.37 14.84
N PRO A 25 -0.25 9.48 15.49
CA PRO A 25 0.07 10.71 14.76
C PRO A 25 1.19 10.52 13.72
N GLY A 26 2.23 9.75 14.07
CA GLY A 26 3.33 9.47 13.14
C GLY A 26 2.91 8.55 11.99
N VAL A 27 2.00 7.60 12.24
CA VAL A 27 1.45 6.75 11.16
C VAL A 27 0.59 7.57 10.20
N VAL A 28 -0.22 8.50 10.71
CA VAL A 28 -1.02 9.44 9.90
C VAL A 28 -0.09 10.25 8.99
N GLU A 29 0.89 10.95 9.56
CA GLU A 29 1.82 11.80 8.81
C GLU A 29 2.55 11.02 7.69
N ASN A 30 3.02 9.81 8.00
CA ASN A 30 3.71 8.99 7.01
C ASN A 30 2.77 8.46 5.93
N LEU A 31 1.54 8.08 6.28
CA LEU A 31 0.59 7.57 5.30
C LEU A 31 0.08 8.69 4.37
N GLU A 32 -0.02 9.93 4.84
CA GLU A 32 -0.30 11.10 3.98
C GLU A 32 0.80 11.29 2.92
N LYS A 33 2.07 11.26 3.34
CA LYS A 33 3.23 11.36 2.42
C LYS A 33 3.25 10.21 1.41
N ILE A 34 3.04 8.98 1.86
CA ILE A 34 2.98 7.79 1.00
C ILE A 34 1.84 7.94 -0.01
N THR A 35 0.66 8.39 0.43
CA THR A 35 -0.51 8.57 -0.44
C THR A 35 -0.23 9.59 -1.55
N ALA A 36 0.45 10.70 -1.25
CA ALA A 36 0.82 11.68 -2.25
C ALA A 36 1.77 11.11 -3.33
N ILE A 37 2.74 10.29 -2.92
CA ILE A 37 3.67 9.62 -3.86
C ILE A 37 2.94 8.55 -4.66
N ALA A 38 2.11 7.73 -4.01
CA ALA A 38 1.36 6.66 -4.65
C ALA A 38 0.39 7.20 -5.72
N GLN A 39 -0.20 8.37 -5.52
CA GLN A 39 -1.11 8.98 -6.50
C GLN A 39 -0.46 9.17 -7.87
N LEU A 40 0.83 9.52 -7.91
CA LEU A 40 1.58 9.68 -9.16
C LEU A 40 1.66 8.37 -9.97
N VAL A 41 1.66 7.22 -9.28
CA VAL A 41 1.68 5.89 -9.92
C VAL A 41 0.27 5.44 -10.27
N ILE A 42 -0.73 5.72 -9.42
CA ILE A 42 -2.14 5.39 -9.66
C ILE A 42 -2.69 6.12 -10.89
N ASP A 43 -2.26 7.35 -11.12
CA ASP A 43 -2.69 8.16 -12.27
C ASP A 43 -2.06 7.69 -13.59
N PHE A 44 -1.05 6.82 -13.55
CA PHE A 44 -0.49 6.20 -14.75
C PHE A 44 -1.49 5.17 -15.32
N PRO A 45 -1.86 5.26 -16.62
CA PRO A 45 -2.79 4.30 -17.21
C PRO A 45 -2.17 2.90 -17.23
N LEU A 46 -2.92 1.90 -16.75
CA LEU A 46 -2.54 0.49 -16.80
C LEU A 46 -3.43 -0.27 -17.80
N PRO A 47 -2.95 -0.54 -19.02
CA PRO A 47 -3.63 -1.41 -19.97
C PRO A 47 -3.85 -2.82 -19.40
N PRO A 48 -4.96 -3.49 -19.75
CA PRO A 48 -5.28 -4.82 -19.21
C PRO A 48 -4.29 -5.92 -19.64
N GLU A 49 -3.50 -5.68 -20.69
CA GLU A 49 -2.47 -6.61 -21.16
C GLU A 49 -1.17 -6.54 -20.35
N ILE A 50 -1.01 -5.53 -19.48
CA ILE A 50 0.17 -5.43 -18.61
C ILE A 50 0.03 -6.40 -17.44
N GLU A 51 0.97 -7.34 -17.36
CA GLU A 51 1.14 -8.20 -16.19
C GLU A 51 2.11 -7.57 -15.18
N PRO A 52 1.86 -7.74 -13.86
CA PRO A 52 2.73 -7.22 -12.81
C PRO A 52 4.10 -7.92 -12.80
N ALA A 53 5.13 -7.16 -12.39
CA ALA A 53 6.46 -7.69 -12.16
C ALA A 53 6.67 -8.06 -10.67
N PRO A 54 7.50 -9.07 -10.36
CA PRO A 54 8.07 -10.03 -11.29
C PRO A 54 6.99 -11.01 -11.80
N LYS A 55 7.17 -11.47 -13.04
CA LYS A 55 6.33 -12.52 -13.61
C LYS A 55 6.88 -13.88 -13.19
N PHE A 56 5.99 -14.80 -12.82
CA PHE A 56 6.38 -16.20 -12.67
C PHE A 56 6.82 -16.75 -14.02
N ASP A 57 8.02 -17.31 -14.06
CA ASP A 57 8.64 -17.85 -15.26
C ASP A 57 9.12 -19.27 -14.93
N PRO A 58 8.36 -20.30 -15.30
CA PRO A 58 8.69 -21.68 -14.95
C PRO A 58 10.03 -22.13 -15.57
N GLU A 59 10.46 -21.56 -16.70
CA GLU A 59 11.72 -21.90 -17.36
C GLU A 59 12.95 -21.45 -16.56
N LYS A 60 12.79 -20.46 -15.66
CA LYS A 60 13.86 -20.03 -14.74
C LYS A 60 14.05 -20.93 -13.53
N LEU A 61 13.17 -21.92 -13.31
CA LEU A 61 13.27 -22.84 -12.18
C LEU A 61 14.12 -24.08 -12.47
N GLU A 62 14.38 -24.38 -13.74
CA GLU A 62 15.06 -25.60 -14.18
C GLU A 62 16.56 -25.43 -14.48
N ASN A 63 17.14 -24.24 -14.22
CA ASN A 63 18.56 -23.92 -14.40
C ASN A 63 19.31 -23.68 -13.08
#